data_AF-A0A933AJ69-F1
#
_entry.id   AF-A0A933AJ69-F1
#
_cell.length_a   1.000
_cell.length_b   1.000
_cell.length_c   1.000
_cell.angle_alpha   90.00
_cell.angle_beta   90.00
_cell.angle_gamma   90.00
#
_symmetry.space_group_name_H-M   'P 1'
#
loop_
_entity.id
_entity.type
_entity.pdbx_description
1 polymer ?
#
loop_
_entity_poly.entity_id
_entity_poly.type
_entity_poly.pdbx_seq_one_letter_code
_entity_poly.pdbx_strand_id
1 'polypeptide(L)'
;MFFLFGTKQRQTELPPEHKVCPTCMSVTPHTVVDYDTRFTLYFIPLFSVKREVVYRCTVCGDSHSIPYEEYVLHAAHEASGGEAPEAAPAGKRGPTPASVREKARLILEGRVVNGKAENLRVPFKIAITARHIQIALWIALAVVAVAAATLLAILFSVMAQ
;
A
#
# COMPACT_ATOMS: atom_id res chain seq x y z
N MET A 1 -38.54 0.77 13.90
CA MET A 1 -37.15 0.37 14.22
C MET A 1 -36.25 1.06 13.21
N PHE A 2 -35.68 2.21 13.55
CA PHE A 2 -34.90 3.02 12.62
C PHE A 2 -33.42 2.71 12.81
N PHE A 3 -32.80 2.12 11.79
CA PHE A 3 -31.36 1.99 11.68
C PHE A 3 -30.84 3.19 10.87
N LEU A 4 -30.32 4.20 11.58
CA LEU A 4 -29.74 5.43 11.00
C LEU A 4 -28.24 5.25 10.72
N PHE A 5 -27.92 4.25 9.91
CA PHE A 5 -26.54 3.98 9.48
C PHE A 5 -26.37 4.40 8.02
N GLY A 6 -25.28 5.09 7.72
CA GLY A 6 -24.92 5.46 6.34
C GLY A 6 -23.42 5.46 6.15
N THR A 7 -22.94 5.19 4.94
CA THR A 7 -21.53 5.34 4.56
C THR A 7 -21.39 6.56 3.66
N LYS A 8 -20.39 7.40 3.94
CA LYS A 8 -20.06 8.56 3.12
C LYS A 8 -18.64 8.43 2.61
N GLN A 9 -18.47 8.48 1.30
CA GLN A 9 -17.16 8.55 0.66
C GLN A 9 -16.78 10.02 0.45
N ARG A 10 -15.61 10.41 0.94
CA ARG A 10 -15.02 11.73 0.70
C ARG A 10 -13.86 11.56 -0.27
N GLN A 11 -13.85 12.39 -1.31
CA GLN A 11 -12.73 12.49 -2.24
C GLN A 11 -11.96 13.77 -1.90
N THR A 12 -10.65 13.66 -1.75
CA THR A 12 -9.75 14.80 -1.56
C THR A 12 -8.66 14.72 -2.59
N GLU A 13 -8.49 15.76 -3.39
CA GLU A 13 -7.39 15.85 -4.35
C GLU A 13 -6.10 16.21 -3.60
N LEU A 14 -5.06 15.41 -3.79
CA LEU A 14 -3.73 15.65 -3.25
C LEU A 14 -2.86 16.35 -4.29
N PRO A 15 -1.75 17.00 -3.87
CA PRO A 15 -0.79 17.57 -4.79
C PRO A 15 -0.33 16.54 -5.83
N PRO A 16 -0.22 16.91 -7.12
CA PRO A 16 0.23 16.00 -8.14
C PRO A 16 1.69 15.59 -7.91
N GLU A 17 1.96 14.28 -8.02
CA GLU A 17 3.29 13.70 -7.82
C GLU A 17 3.86 13.21 -9.16
N HIS A 18 5.16 13.43 -9.38
CA HIS A 18 5.86 12.95 -10.58
C HIS A 18 6.42 11.55 -10.33
N LYS A 19 5.77 10.53 -10.90
CA LYS A 19 6.20 9.13 -10.78
C LYS A 19 6.25 8.48 -12.16
N VAL A 20 6.94 7.34 -12.25
CA VAL A 20 6.99 6.55 -13.48
C VAL A 20 5.68 5.78 -13.60
N CYS A 21 4.96 6.00 -14.70
CA CYS A 21 3.76 5.21 -15.00
C CYS A 21 4.18 3.82 -15.50
N PRO A 22 3.65 2.71 -14.93
CA PRO A 22 4.00 1.36 -15.38
C PRO A 22 3.56 1.08 -16.82
N THR A 23 2.49 1.76 -17.28
CA THR A 23 1.90 1.58 -18.61
C THR A 23 2.62 2.42 -19.67
N CYS A 24 2.95 3.68 -19.38
CA CYS A 24 3.64 4.58 -20.34
C CYS A 24 5.17 4.50 -20.29
N MET A 25 5.73 3.91 -19.24
CA MET A 25 7.19 3.89 -18.97
C MET A 25 7.85 5.28 -19.03
N SER A 26 7.10 6.33 -18.73
CA SER A 26 7.57 7.71 -18.71
C SER A 26 7.25 8.38 -17.36
N VAL A 27 8.12 9.32 -16.97
CA VAL A 27 7.93 10.14 -15.78
C VAL A 27 6.85 11.16 -16.09
N THR A 28 5.69 11.03 -15.44
CA THR A 28 4.52 11.86 -15.72
C THR A 28 3.90 12.35 -14.42
N PRO A 29 3.28 13.55 -14.42
CA PRO A 29 2.50 14.00 -13.28
C PRO A 29 1.27 13.10 -13.15
N HIS A 30 1.08 12.52 -11.96
CA HIS A 30 -0.10 11.74 -11.62
C HIS A 30 -1.05 12.61 -10.79
N THR A 31 -2.33 12.57 -11.13
CA THR A 31 -3.40 13.11 -10.28
C THR A 31 -3.62 12.13 -9.14
N VAL A 32 -3.48 12.59 -7.89
CA VAL A 32 -3.59 11.77 -6.70
C VAL A 32 -4.90 12.10 -6.00
N VAL A 33 -5.77 11.11 -5.81
CA VAL A 33 -7.07 11.30 -5.16
C VAL A 33 -7.17 10.36 -3.96
N ASP A 34 -7.40 10.92 -2.79
CA ASP A 34 -7.65 10.18 -1.56
C ASP A 34 -9.16 9.96 -1.37
N TYR A 35 -9.51 8.69 -1.20
CA TYR A 35 -10.84 8.19 -0.98
C TYR A 35 -10.97 7.71 0.45
N ASP A 36 -11.66 8.50 1.26
CA ASP A 36 -11.92 8.20 2.67
C ASP A 36 -13.40 7.82 2.85
N THR A 37 -13.63 6.54 3.15
CA THR A 37 -14.98 6.01 3.41
C THR A 37 -15.25 6.04 4.91
N ARG A 38 -16.21 6.87 5.32
CA ARG A 38 -16.56 7.09 6.72
C ARG A 38 -17.90 6.44 7.04
N PHE A 39 -17.94 5.69 8.14
CA PHE A 39 -19.19 5.20 8.71
C PHE A 39 -19.83 6.32 9.53
N THR A 40 -21.08 6.63 9.18
CA THR A 40 -21.88 7.65 9.84
C THR A 40 -23.01 6.99 10.61
N LEU A 41 -23.18 7.39 11.88
CA LEU A 41 -24.26 6.95 12.75
C LEU A 41 -25.02 8.21 13.18
N TYR A 42 -26.31 8.28 12.87
CA TYR A 42 -27.11 9.49 13.11
C TYR A 42 -26.47 10.77 12.52
N PHE A 43 -25.97 10.68 11.28
CA PHE A 43 -25.31 11.79 10.55
C PHE A 43 -23.95 12.24 11.12
N ILE A 44 -23.45 11.62 12.19
CA ILE A 44 -22.12 11.91 12.74
C ILE A 44 -21.13 10.85 12.20
N PRO A 45 -20.06 11.25 11.48
CA PRO A 45 -19.00 10.32 11.06
C PRO A 45 -18.20 9.89 12.29
N LEU A 46 -18.32 8.62 12.69
CA LEU A 46 -17.67 8.08 13.89
C LEU A 46 -16.29 7.49 13.60
N PHE A 47 -16.12 6.82 12.46
CA PHE A 47 -14.87 6.17 12.10
C PHE A 47 -14.68 6.05 10.58
N SER A 48 -13.43 6.14 10.12
CA SER A 48 -13.03 5.80 8.75
C SER A 48 -12.87 4.29 8.63
N VAL A 49 -13.61 3.67 7.70
CA VAL A 49 -13.62 2.22 7.47
C VAL A 49 -12.50 1.82 6.53
N LYS A 50 -12.30 2.60 5.47
CA LYS A 50 -11.29 2.35 4.44
C LYS A 50 -10.82 3.68 3.88
N ARG A 51 -9.49 3.80 3.74
CA ARG A 51 -8.85 4.92 3.07
C ARG A 51 -7.93 4.40 1.97
N GLU A 52 -8.13 4.87 0.76
CA GLU A 52 -7.32 4.44 -0.39
C GLU A 52 -6.93 5.65 -1.24
N VAL A 53 -5.73 5.59 -1.81
CA VAL A 53 -5.18 6.64 -2.66
C VAL A 53 -5.12 6.11 -4.09
N VAL A 54 -5.75 6.82 -5.01
CA VAL A 54 -5.74 6.47 -6.43
C VAL A 54 -4.84 7.43 -7.17
N TYR A 55 -3.85 6.87 -7.86
CA TYR A 55 -3.02 7.56 -8.82
C TYR A 55 -3.64 7.42 -10.20
N ARG A 56 -3.86 8.55 -10.87
CA ARG A 56 -4.30 8.59 -12.27
C ARG A 56 -3.23 9.25 -13.13
N CYS A 57 -2.75 8.54 -14.15
CA CYS A 57 -1.80 9.10 -15.09
C CYS A 57 -2.51 10.16 -15.98
N THR A 58 -1.91 11.34 -16.11
CA THR A 58 -2.44 12.42 -16.96
C THR A 58 -2.21 12.17 -18.46
N VAL A 59 -1.36 11.20 -18.82
CA VAL A 59 -0.99 10.89 -20.21
C VAL A 59 -1.81 9.73 -20.78
N CYS A 60 -1.79 8.54 -20.15
CA CYS A 60 -2.60 7.40 -20.62
C CYS A 60 -3.98 7.27 -19.97
N GLY A 61 -4.23 7.97 -18.86
CA GLY A 61 -5.48 7.84 -18.11
C GLY A 61 -5.60 6.59 -17.24
N ASP A 62 -4.56 5.74 -17.21
CA ASP A 62 -4.55 4.54 -16.38
C ASP A 62 -4.56 4.91 -14.89
N SER A 63 -5.19 4.06 -14.07
CA SER A 63 -5.42 4.33 -12.65
C SER A 63 -5.05 3.15 -11.78
N HIS A 64 -4.25 3.43 -10.74
CA HIS A 64 -3.83 2.44 -9.75
C HIS A 64 -4.18 2.90 -8.34
N SER A 65 -4.79 2.02 -7.56
CA SER A 65 -5.13 2.27 -6.16
C SER A 65 -4.08 1.64 -5.24
N ILE A 66 -3.61 2.41 -4.25
CA ILE A 66 -2.77 1.91 -3.15
C ILE A 66 -3.42 2.24 -1.79
N PRO A 67 -3.17 1.43 -0.75
CA PRO A 67 -3.61 1.75 0.61
C PRO A 67 -2.91 3.02 1.12
N TYR A 68 -3.63 3.81 1.94
CA TYR A 68 -3.12 5.09 2.45
C TYR A 68 -1.83 4.96 3.26
N GLU A 69 -1.65 3.86 3.97
CA GLU A 69 -0.46 3.59 4.79
C GLU A 69 0.79 3.46 3.91
N GLU A 70 0.65 2.79 2.77
CA GLU A 70 1.71 2.65 1.78
C GLU A 70 1.99 4.01 1.11
N TYR A 71 0.95 4.78 0.78
CA TYR A 71 1.13 6.17 0.31
C TYR A 71 1.99 7.01 1.26
N VAL A 72 1.67 6.99 2.56
CA VAL A 72 2.41 7.77 3.57
C VAL A 72 3.87 7.31 3.70
N LEU A 73 4.13 6.00 3.66
CA LEU A 73 5.49 5.47 3.67
C LEU A 73 6.28 5.96 2.46
N HIS A 74 5.70 5.91 1.26
CA HIS A 74 6.35 6.35 0.03
C HIS A 74 6.61 7.86 0.03
N ALA A 75 5.63 8.67 0.48
CA ALA A 75 5.79 10.10 0.63
C ALA A 75 6.87 10.47 1.67
N ALA A 76 6.96 9.72 2.77
CA ALA A 76 8.00 9.92 3.78
C ALA A 76 9.40 9.56 3.26
N HIS A 77 9.52 8.54 2.40
CA HIS A 77 10.78 8.22 1.72
C HIS A 77 11.19 9.29 0.70
N GLU A 78 10.24 9.88 -0.03
CA GLU A 78 10.49 11.06 -0.88
C GLU A 78 10.98 12.26 -0.05
N ALA A 79 10.36 12.52 1.11
CA ALA A 79 10.77 13.63 1.98
C ALA A 79 12.13 13.43 2.68
N SER A 80 12.55 12.19 2.92
CA SER A 80 13.81 11.87 3.61
C SER A 80 14.99 11.62 2.66
N GLY A 81 14.72 11.47 1.35
CA GLY A 81 15.68 11.09 0.33
C GLY A 81 15.66 12.02 -0.88
N GLY A 82 16.03 13.28 -0.70
CA GLY A 82 16.57 14.10 -1.80
C GLY A 82 15.88 15.44 -2.03
N GLU A 83 16.76 16.43 -2.23
CA GLU A 83 16.55 17.67 -2.98
C GLU A 83 15.35 17.59 -3.94
N ALA A 84 14.45 18.56 -3.80
CA ALA A 84 13.30 18.74 -4.69
C ALA A 84 13.73 18.63 -6.17
N PRO A 85 12.92 18.03 -7.05
CA PRO A 85 13.07 18.26 -8.47
C PRO A 85 12.65 19.71 -8.71
N GLU A 86 13.62 20.61 -8.56
CA GLU A 86 13.51 22.01 -8.91
C GLU A 86 13.12 22.06 -10.39
N ALA A 87 11.98 22.72 -10.63
CA ALA A 87 11.42 22.93 -11.94
C ALA A 87 12.52 23.42 -12.90
N ALA A 88 12.88 22.60 -13.88
CA ALA A 88 13.89 22.97 -14.86
C ALA A 88 13.33 24.11 -15.75
N PRO A 89 13.95 25.31 -15.77
CA PRO A 89 13.76 26.22 -16.88
C PRO A 89 14.57 25.70 -18.07
N ALA A 90 13.98 25.81 -19.25
CA ALA A 90 14.60 25.42 -20.50
C ALA A 90 15.97 26.11 -20.70
N GLY A 91 16.99 25.31 -20.92
CA GLY A 91 18.27 25.72 -21.51
C GLY A 91 19.46 25.75 -20.55
N LYS A 92 20.35 24.75 -20.68
CA LYS A 92 21.71 24.89 -21.23
C LYS A 92 22.40 23.52 -21.16
N ARG A 93 23.14 23.20 -22.23
CA ARG A 93 23.91 21.96 -22.44
C ARG A 93 24.86 21.70 -21.27
N GLY A 94 24.77 20.51 -20.68
CA GLY A 94 25.68 20.04 -19.63
C GLY A 94 27.03 19.54 -20.18
N PRO A 95 28.09 19.51 -19.33
CA PRO A 95 29.47 19.26 -19.72
C PRO A 95 29.73 17.77 -19.90
N THR A 96 30.67 17.40 -20.79
CA THR A 96 31.18 16.03 -20.94
C THR A 96 31.90 15.57 -19.67
N PRO A 97 31.53 14.41 -19.09
CA PRO A 97 32.37 13.79 -18.07
C PRO A 97 32.77 12.37 -18.47
N ALA A 98 33.97 11.98 -18.09
CA ALA A 98 34.43 10.59 -18.05
C ALA A 98 33.64 9.70 -17.04
N SER A 99 32.40 10.05 -16.68
CA SER A 99 31.61 9.37 -15.64
C SER A 99 30.22 8.91 -16.06
N VAL A 100 29.74 9.22 -17.28
CA VAL A 100 28.45 8.70 -17.78
C VAL A 100 28.58 7.26 -18.25
N ARG A 101 29.69 6.93 -18.91
CA ARG A 101 29.98 5.56 -19.39
C ARG A 101 30.35 4.62 -18.25
N GLU A 102 31.07 5.14 -17.26
CA GLU A 102 31.38 4.45 -16.00
C GLU A 102 30.08 4.15 -15.21
N LYS A 103 29.19 5.14 -15.07
CA LYS A 103 27.87 4.94 -14.46
C LYS A 103 26.99 3.98 -15.25
N ALA A 104 26.96 4.09 -16.59
CA ALA A 104 26.19 3.19 -17.44
C ALA A 104 26.67 1.73 -17.32
N ARG A 105 27.99 1.53 -17.17
CA ARG A 105 28.58 0.21 -16.94
C ARG A 105 28.16 -0.37 -15.58
N LEU A 106 28.19 0.44 -14.52
CA LEU A 106 27.77 0.01 -13.17
C LEU A 106 26.27 -0.30 -13.07
N ILE A 107 25.43 0.33 -13.90
CA ILE A 107 23.99 0.06 -14.01
C ILE A 107 23.74 -1.26 -14.76
N LEU A 108 24.46 -1.51 -15.86
CA LEU A 108 24.32 -2.74 -16.65
C LEU A 108 24.88 -3.99 -15.95
N GLU A 109 25.90 -3.83 -15.10
CA GLU A 109 26.45 -4.91 -14.25
C GLU A 109 25.56 -5.21 -13.02
N GLY A 110 24.37 -4.60 -12.91
CA GLY A 110 23.35 -4.93 -11.91
C GLY A 110 23.71 -4.54 -10.47
N ARG A 111 24.71 -3.68 -10.27
CA ARG A 111 25.27 -3.38 -8.94
C ARG A 111 24.81 -2.05 -8.34
N VAL A 112 24.00 -1.26 -9.06
CA VAL A 112 23.53 0.04 -8.59
C VAL A 112 22.07 0.27 -8.95
N VAL A 113 21.19 0.22 -7.95
CA VAL A 113 19.86 0.84 -7.99
C VAL A 113 19.92 2.03 -7.03
N ASN A 114 19.68 3.25 -7.53
CA ASN A 114 19.66 4.50 -6.75
C ASN A 114 20.92 4.79 -5.90
N GLY A 115 22.11 4.71 -6.50
CA GLY A 115 23.32 5.33 -5.91
C GLY A 115 23.85 4.72 -4.60
N LYS A 116 23.30 3.58 -4.14
CA LYS A 116 23.76 2.88 -2.95
C LYS A 116 23.94 1.40 -3.26
N ALA A 117 25.15 0.89 -3.00
CA ALA A 117 25.46 -0.54 -3.08
C ALA A 117 24.88 -1.26 -1.84
N GLU A 118 23.55 -1.31 -1.73
CA GLU A 118 22.90 -2.19 -0.77
C GLU A 118 22.54 -3.48 -1.48
N ASN A 119 23.14 -4.57 -0.98
CA ASN A 119 22.74 -5.93 -1.32
C ASN A 119 21.23 -6.03 -1.16
N LEU A 120 20.52 -6.22 -2.28
CA LEU A 120 19.10 -6.56 -2.32
C LEU A 120 18.92 -7.99 -1.76
N ARG A 121 19.15 -8.14 -0.45
CA ARG A 121 18.55 -9.20 0.33
C ARG A 121 17.18 -8.66 0.72
N VAL A 122 16.24 -8.72 -0.22
CA VAL A 122 14.82 -8.45 0.03
C VAL A 122 14.38 -9.20 1.29
N PRO A 123 14.03 -8.52 2.40
CA PRO A 123 13.19 -9.11 3.42
C PRO A 123 11.75 -8.73 3.08
N PHE A 124 11.30 -8.99 1.84
CA PHE A 124 9.88 -9.11 1.53
C PHE A 124 9.36 -10.44 2.12
N LYS A 125 9.60 -10.66 3.42
CA LYS A 125 8.82 -11.62 4.21
C LYS A 125 7.58 -10.86 4.65
N ILE A 126 6.61 -10.80 3.75
CA ILE A 126 5.18 -11.03 3.99
C ILE A 126 4.80 -10.91 5.49
N ALA A 127 4.84 -9.70 6.06
CA ALA A 127 4.45 -9.49 7.46
C ALA A 127 2.92 -9.50 7.64
N ILE A 128 2.18 -9.55 6.52
CA ILE A 128 0.71 -9.53 6.49
C ILE A 128 0.11 -10.95 6.67
N THR A 129 0.88 -12.03 6.48
CA THR A 129 0.36 -13.41 6.62
C THR A 129 0.43 -13.97 8.03
N ALA A 130 1.35 -13.55 8.89
CA ALA A 130 1.51 -14.17 10.21
C ALA A 130 0.28 -13.99 11.12
N ARG A 131 -0.31 -12.78 11.14
CA ARG A 131 -1.50 -12.49 11.94
C ARG A 131 -2.74 -13.23 11.42
N HIS A 132 -2.88 -13.35 10.10
CA HIS A 132 -4.00 -14.06 9.47
C HIS A 132 -3.91 -15.57 9.68
N ILE A 133 -2.69 -16.14 9.59
CA ILE A 133 -2.44 -17.55 9.89
C ILE A 133 -2.71 -17.84 11.37
N GLN A 134 -2.26 -16.98 12.29
CA GLN A 134 -2.55 -17.15 13.71
C GLN A 134 -4.06 -17.09 13.99
N ILE A 135 -4.78 -16.11 13.43
CA ILE A 135 -6.24 -16.02 13.62
C ILE A 135 -6.94 -17.26 13.08
N ALA A 136 -6.57 -17.73 11.88
CA ALA A 136 -7.14 -18.94 11.30
C ALA A 136 -6.87 -20.19 12.15
N LEU A 137 -5.67 -20.32 12.73
CA LEU A 137 -5.30 -21.42 13.62
C LEU A 137 -6.14 -21.40 14.92
N TRP A 138 -6.31 -20.23 15.53
CA TRP A 138 -7.12 -20.07 16.74
C TRP A 138 -8.60 -20.40 16.50
N ILE A 139 -9.15 -20.00 15.36
CA ILE A 139 -10.52 -20.33 14.97
C ILE A 139 -10.68 -21.84 14.79
N ALA A 140 -9.76 -22.48 14.06
CA ALA A 140 -9.80 -23.93 13.86
C ALA A 140 -9.74 -24.71 15.18
N LEU A 141 -8.87 -24.30 16.10
CA LEU A 141 -8.73 -24.92 17.41
C LEU A 141 -9.99 -24.76 18.28
N ALA A 142 -10.62 -23.58 18.24
CA ALA A 142 -11.88 -23.35 18.94
C ALA A 142 -13.02 -24.24 18.43
N VAL A 143 -13.12 -24.41 17.10
CA VAL A 143 -14.14 -25.29 16.49
C VAL A 143 -13.94 -26.74 16.91
N VAL A 144 -12.70 -27.23 16.89
CA VAL A 144 -12.37 -28.60 17.33
C VAL A 144 -12.69 -28.81 18.81
N ALA A 145 -12.38 -27.83 19.67
CA ALA A 145 -12.68 -27.91 21.09
C ALA A 145 -14.19 -28.00 21.37
N VAL A 146 -15.00 -27.19 20.68
CA VAL A 146 -16.46 -27.22 20.81
C VAL A 146 -17.04 -28.55 20.28
N ALA A 147 -16.54 -29.05 19.16
CA ALA A 147 -16.95 -30.35 18.63
C ALA A 147 -16.60 -31.52 19.57
N ALA A 148 -15.41 -31.50 20.19
CA ALA A 148 -15.02 -32.50 21.17
C ALA A 148 -15.89 -32.43 22.44
N ALA A 149 -16.15 -31.23 22.96
CA ALA A 149 -16.99 -31.04 24.14
C ALA A 149 -18.44 -31.50 23.91
N THR A 150 -19.00 -31.23 22.73
CA THR A 150 -20.35 -31.70 22.37
C THR A 150 -20.41 -33.21 22.23
N LEU A 151 -19.41 -33.85 21.63
CA LEU A 151 -19.32 -35.32 21.58
C LEU A 151 -19.20 -35.96 22.98
N LEU A 152 -18.39 -35.38 23.86
CA LEU A 152 -18.26 -35.85 25.24
C LEU A 152 -19.57 -35.70 26.02
N ALA A 153 -20.30 -34.59 25.84
CA ALA A 153 -21.60 -34.39 26.46
C ALA A 153 -22.63 -35.42 25.96
N ILE A 154 -22.66 -35.69 24.65
CA ILE A 154 -23.55 -36.71 24.06
C ILE A 154 -23.19 -38.11 24.61
N LEU A 155 -21.91 -38.47 24.64
CA LEU A 155 -21.47 -39.75 25.20
C LEU A 155 -21.84 -39.89 26.67
N PHE A 156 -21.68 -38.83 27.46
CA PHE A 156 -22.07 -38.84 28.87
C PHE A 156 -23.59 -39.01 29.05
N SER A 157 -24.40 -38.34 28.23
CA SER A 157 -25.86 -38.51 28.23
C SER A 157 -26.27 -39.94 27.86
N VAL A 158 -25.59 -40.59 26.91
CA VAL A 158 -25.88 -41.98 26.51
C VAL A 158 -25.47 -42.96 27.60
N MET A 159 -24.33 -42.76 28.27
CA MET A 159 -23.88 -43.64 29.36
C MET A 159 -24.71 -43.50 30.66
N ALA A 160 -25.46 -42.41 30.80
CA ALA A 160 -26.32 -42.14 31.94
C ALA A 160 -27.76 -42.68 31.80
N GLN A 161 -28.14 -43.19 30.61
CA GLN A 161 -29.41 -43.87 30.35
C GLN A 161 -29.27 -45.38 30.53
#